data_AF-A0A9C8WS13-F1
#
_entry.id   AF-A0A9C8WS13-F1
#
_cell.length_a   1.000
_cell.length_b   1.000
_cell.length_c   1.000
_cell.angle_alpha   90.00
_cell.angle_beta   90.00
_cell.angle_gamma   90.00
#
_symmetry.space_group_name_H-M   'P 1'
#
loop_
_entity.id
_entity.type
_entity.pdbx_description
1 polymer ?
#
loop_
_entity_poly.entity_id
_entity_poly.type
_entity_poly.pdbx_seq_one_letter_code
_entity_poly.pdbx_strand_id
1 'polypeptide(L)'
;MATGIVVRTLAPLLQDKRLDPAVVVCDEKGRFAVSLLSGHLGGGNALARQVAAILGGQAVITTASDVLGRTALDLWAHALDLQVADKRALTRIMGKLVNHGSVTLHSDYPLPELPDDITMQDDPEK
;
A
#
# COMPACT_ATOMS: atom_id res chain seq x y z
N MET A 1 10.75 8.44 19.52
CA MET A 1 12.06 8.81 18.92
C MET A 1 11.85 9.82 17.81
N ALA A 2 12.82 10.70 17.54
CA ALA A 2 12.74 11.62 16.40
C ALA A 2 12.93 10.87 15.07
N THR A 3 12.02 11.06 14.10
CA THR A 3 12.09 10.40 12.79
C THR A 3 13.41 10.63 12.07
N GLY A 4 14.01 11.82 12.23
CA GLY A 4 15.26 12.17 11.57
C GLY A 4 16.48 11.34 11.98
N ILE A 5 16.52 10.77 13.20
CA ILE A 5 17.60 9.84 13.55
C ILE A 5 17.33 8.45 12.96
N VAL A 6 16.07 7.99 13.00
CA VAL A 6 15.68 6.70 12.43
C VAL A 6 16.02 6.64 10.94
N VAL A 7 15.67 7.69 10.17
CA VAL A 7 16.00 7.79 8.75
C VAL A 7 17.51 7.72 8.51
N ARG A 8 18.32 8.46 9.27
CA ARG A 8 19.79 8.45 9.12
C ARG A 8 20.41 7.09 9.44
N THR A 9 19.89 6.41 10.46
CA THR A 9 20.34 5.07 10.84
C THR A 9 19.99 4.02 9.78
N LEU A 10 18.79 4.12 9.19
CA LEU A 10 18.32 3.15 8.20
C LEU A 10 18.88 3.41 6.80
N ALA A 11 19.13 4.66 6.43
CA ALA A 11 19.58 5.05 5.08
C ALA A 11 20.68 4.16 4.46
N PRO A 12 21.78 3.80 5.15
CA PRO A 12 22.82 2.95 4.55
C PRO A 12 22.42 1.47 4.41
N LEU A 13 21.29 1.06 4.98
CA LEU A 13 20.78 -0.32 4.97
C LEU A 13 19.66 -0.54 3.95
N LEU A 14 19.07 0.53 3.42
CA LEU A 14 17.95 0.46 2.49
C LEU A 14 18.41 -0.10 1.14
N GLN A 15 17.67 -1.06 0.61
CA GLN A 15 17.95 -1.67 -0.68
C GLN A 15 16.80 -1.43 -1.65
N ASP A 16 15.62 -1.90 -1.28
CA ASP A 16 14.44 -1.84 -2.13
C ASP A 16 13.17 -1.96 -1.27
N LYS A 17 12.19 -1.08 -1.52
CA LYS A 17 10.89 -1.06 -0.82
C LYS A 17 10.12 -2.40 -0.77
N ARG A 18 10.49 -3.36 -1.63
CA ARG A 18 9.91 -4.72 -1.71
C ARG A 18 10.62 -5.72 -0.79
N LEU A 19 11.86 -5.44 -0.42
CA LEU A 19 12.73 -6.30 0.38
C LEU A 19 12.94 -5.73 1.77
N ASP A 20 12.99 -4.39 1.87
CA ASP A 20 13.16 -3.68 3.11
C ASP A 20 12.00 -4.01 4.07
N PRO A 21 12.27 -4.25 5.36
CA PRO A 21 11.22 -4.56 6.32
C PRO A 21 10.29 -3.36 6.54
N ALA A 22 9.06 -3.64 6.96
CA ALA A 22 8.18 -2.62 7.50
C ALA A 22 8.82 -1.93 8.71
N VAL A 23 8.84 -0.60 8.71
CA VAL A 23 9.32 0.20 9.84
C VAL A 23 8.26 1.22 10.23
N VAL A 24 7.95 1.25 11.52
CA VAL A 24 7.06 2.22 12.14
C VAL A 24 7.81 3.01 13.20
N VAL A 25 7.72 4.33 13.14
CA VAL A 25 8.34 5.23 14.12
C VAL A 25 7.27 5.77 15.07
N CYS A 26 7.49 5.58 16.37
CA CYS A 26 6.62 6.13 17.40
C CYS A 26 7.30 7.27 18.16
N ASP A 27 6.54 8.31 18.54
CA ASP A 27 7.01 9.25 19.56
C ASP A 27 6.99 8.62 20.95
N GLU A 28 7.72 9.22 21.90
CA GLU A 28 7.88 8.67 23.25
C GLU A 28 6.59 8.59 24.07
N LYS A 29 5.56 9.37 23.72
CA LYS A 29 4.26 9.34 24.37
C LYS A 29 3.26 8.45 23.63
N GLY A 30 3.70 7.78 22.56
CA GLY A 30 2.86 6.90 21.74
C GLY A 30 1.72 7.63 21.01
N ARG A 31 1.78 8.96 20.88
CA ARG A 31 0.71 9.76 20.25
C ARG A 31 0.60 9.49 18.75
N PHE A 32 1.71 9.20 18.09
CA PHE A 32 1.79 8.98 16.66
C PHE A 32 2.59 7.71 16.35
N ALA A 33 2.06 6.89 15.44
CA ALA A 33 2.74 5.76 14.83
C ALA A 33 2.90 6.04 13.33
N VAL A 34 4.09 6.48 12.91
CA VAL A 34 4.39 6.90 11.55
C VAL A 34 4.83 5.69 10.73
N SER A 35 4.08 5.35 9.68
CA SER A 35 4.52 4.37 8.68
C SER A 35 5.70 4.96 7.90
N LEU A 36 6.91 4.42 8.12
CA LEU A 36 8.14 4.98 7.56
C LEU A 36 8.62 4.21 6.32
N LEU A 37 8.65 2.88 6.38
CA LEU A 37 9.13 2.03 5.29
C LEU A 37 8.14 0.92 4.97
N SER A 38 8.17 0.49 3.71
CA SER A 38 7.44 -0.66 3.19
C SER A 38 5.94 -0.62 3.53
N GLY A 39 5.34 0.56 3.39
CA GLY A 39 3.98 0.85 3.85
C GLY A 39 2.90 -0.05 3.27
N HIS A 40 2.86 -0.20 1.94
CA HIS A 40 1.77 -0.87 1.26
C HIS A 40 1.90 -2.40 1.30
N LEU A 41 2.39 -3.03 0.22
CA LEU A 41 2.63 -4.47 0.15
C LEU A 41 3.53 -5.00 1.29
N GLY A 42 4.48 -4.19 1.77
CA GLY A 42 5.34 -4.58 2.87
C GLY A 42 4.69 -4.53 4.26
N GLY A 43 3.44 -4.08 4.38
CA GLY A 43 2.67 -4.11 5.61
C GLY A 43 2.92 -2.96 6.59
N GLY A 44 3.75 -1.98 6.28
CA GLY A 44 4.07 -0.86 7.18
C GLY A 44 2.85 -0.01 7.56
N ASN A 45 1.88 0.18 6.66
CA ASN A 45 0.65 0.94 6.92
C ASN A 45 -0.28 0.16 7.86
N ALA A 46 -0.40 -1.15 7.64
CA ALA A 46 -1.16 -2.03 8.54
C ALA A 46 -0.52 -2.08 9.94
N LEU A 47 0.81 -2.22 10.00
CA LEU A 47 1.57 -2.21 11.24
C LEU A 47 1.42 -0.88 11.98
N ALA A 48 1.47 0.25 11.29
CA ALA A 48 1.27 1.57 11.90
C ALA A 48 -0.13 1.70 12.54
N ARG A 49 -1.18 1.21 11.86
CA ARG A 49 -2.55 1.15 12.43
C ARG A 49 -2.61 0.27 13.67
N GLN A 50 -2.00 -0.92 13.62
CA GLN A 50 -1.97 -1.84 14.77
C GLN A 50 -1.24 -1.23 15.97
N VAL A 51 -0.06 -0.64 15.74
CA VAL A 51 0.74 0.01 16.79
C VAL A 51 0.00 1.21 17.38
N ALA A 52 -0.61 2.06 16.54
CA ALA A 52 -1.44 3.16 17.02
C ALA A 52 -2.59 2.68 17.91
N ALA A 53 -3.29 1.61 17.51
CA ALA A 53 -4.37 1.03 18.29
C ALA A 53 -3.90 0.52 19.66
N ILE A 54 -2.73 -0.14 19.72
CA ILE A 54 -2.12 -0.62 20.97
C ILE A 54 -1.74 0.53 21.89
N LEU A 55 -1.16 1.60 21.33
CA LEU A 55 -0.67 2.75 22.11
C LEU A 55 -1.76 3.78 22.45
N GLY A 56 -2.97 3.63 21.90
CA GLY A 56 -4.03 4.65 21.99
C GLY A 56 -3.69 5.94 21.22
N GLY A 57 -2.81 5.83 20.22
CA GLY A 57 -2.33 6.93 19.39
C GLY A 57 -2.98 6.99 18.01
N GLN A 58 -2.37 7.77 17.12
CA GLN A 58 -2.81 7.97 15.75
C GLN A 58 -1.79 7.40 14.76
N ALA A 59 -2.26 6.57 13.82
CA ALA A 59 -1.44 6.15 12.70
C ALA A 59 -1.27 7.31 11.70
N VAL A 60 -0.02 7.56 11.30
CA VAL A 60 0.31 8.57 10.28
C VAL A 60 0.70 7.83 9.01
N ILE A 61 -0.20 7.85 8.03
CA ILE A 61 -0.06 7.20 6.73
C ILE A 61 -0.16 8.26 5.65
N THR A 62 0.84 8.30 4.76
CA THR A 62 0.98 9.34 3.73
C THR A 62 0.90 8.79 2.31
N THR A 63 0.77 7.47 2.15
CA THR A 63 0.68 6.83 0.83
C THR A 63 -0.58 7.32 0.11
N ALA A 64 -0.44 7.81 -1.12
CA ALA A 64 -1.54 8.43 -1.87
C ALA A 64 -2.75 7.49 -2.06
N SER A 65 -2.53 6.20 -2.30
CA SER A 65 -3.60 5.20 -2.40
C SER A 65 -4.41 5.11 -1.12
N ASP A 66 -3.76 5.00 0.04
CA ASP A 66 -4.41 4.99 1.36
C ASP A 66 -5.16 6.30 1.65
N VAL A 67 -4.55 7.45 1.35
CA VAL A 67 -5.15 8.77 1.62
C VAL A 67 -6.41 8.99 0.76
N LEU A 68 -6.39 8.53 -0.49
CA LEU A 68 -7.50 8.68 -1.42
C LEU A 68 -8.53 7.54 -1.34
N GLY A 69 -8.32 6.57 -0.45
CA GLY A 69 -9.19 5.40 -0.31
C GLY A 69 -9.28 4.56 -1.59
N ARG A 70 -8.24 4.57 -2.43
CA ARG A 70 -8.21 3.83 -3.71
C ARG A 70 -7.75 2.41 -3.49
N THR A 71 -8.28 1.51 -4.28
CA THR A 71 -7.90 0.10 -4.21
C THR A 71 -6.42 -0.07 -4.48
N ALA A 72 -5.80 -0.70 -3.51
CA ALA A 72 -4.46 -1.22 -3.57
C ALA A 72 -4.39 -2.43 -4.51
N LEU A 73 -4.22 -2.25 -5.81
CA LEU A 73 -4.29 -3.38 -6.78
C LEU A 73 -3.30 -4.51 -6.46
N ASP A 74 -2.12 -4.19 -5.93
CA ASP A 74 -1.14 -5.16 -5.44
C ASP A 74 -1.64 -5.95 -4.21
N LEU A 75 -2.25 -5.27 -3.22
CA LEU A 75 -2.85 -5.95 -2.07
C LEU A 75 -4.10 -6.75 -2.44
N TRP A 76 -4.92 -6.23 -3.35
CA TRP A 76 -6.11 -6.93 -3.86
C TRP A 76 -5.70 -8.20 -4.60
N ALA A 77 -4.73 -8.13 -5.52
CA ALA A 77 -4.18 -9.30 -6.18
C ALA A 77 -3.59 -10.30 -5.16
N HIS A 78 -2.86 -9.82 -4.16
CA HIS A 78 -2.31 -10.68 -3.11
C HIS A 78 -3.40 -11.37 -2.27
N ALA A 79 -4.48 -10.68 -1.95
CA ALA A 79 -5.61 -11.25 -1.19
C ALA A 79 -6.35 -12.35 -1.98
N LEU A 80 -6.28 -12.32 -3.31
CA LEU A 80 -6.83 -13.34 -4.20
C LEU A 80 -5.81 -14.44 -4.56
N ASP A 81 -4.64 -14.44 -3.93
CA ASP A 81 -3.53 -15.35 -4.22
C ASP A 81 -3.06 -15.26 -5.69
N LEU A 82 -3.25 -14.11 -6.34
CA LEU A 82 -2.85 -13.84 -7.71
C LEU A 82 -1.41 -13.36 -7.78
N GLN A 83 -0.69 -13.81 -8.82
CA GLN A 83 0.66 -13.33 -9.11
C GLN A 83 0.65 -12.25 -10.18
N VAL A 84 1.39 -11.17 -9.90
CA VAL A 84 1.56 -10.05 -10.83
C VAL A 84 2.66 -10.40 -11.83
N ALA A 85 2.27 -10.70 -13.06
CA ALA A 85 3.20 -11.02 -14.15
C ALA A 85 4.09 -9.81 -14.53
N ASP A 86 3.50 -8.63 -14.74
CA ASP A 86 4.22 -7.39 -15.03
C ASP A 86 4.02 -6.34 -13.94
N LYS A 87 5.04 -6.20 -13.09
CA LYS A 87 5.05 -5.23 -11.99
C LYS A 87 5.16 -3.77 -12.46
N ARG A 88 5.78 -3.52 -13.62
CA ARG A 88 5.88 -2.17 -14.19
C ARG A 88 4.53 -1.72 -14.73
N ALA A 89 3.84 -2.61 -15.45
CA ALA A 89 2.47 -2.37 -15.88
C ALA A 89 1.55 -2.11 -14.68
N LEU A 90 1.63 -2.94 -13.63
CA LEU A 90 0.83 -2.73 -12.41
C LEU A 90 1.09 -1.36 -11.78
N THR A 91 2.36 -0.95 -11.64
CA THR A 91 2.71 0.37 -11.09
C THR A 91 2.09 1.52 -11.91
N ARG A 92 2.07 1.38 -13.24
CA ARG A 92 1.44 2.36 -14.13
C ARG A 92 -0.09 2.39 -13.97
N ILE A 93 -0.72 1.22 -13.86
CA ILE A 93 -2.17 1.10 -13.67
C ILE A 93 -2.58 1.65 -12.30
N MET A 94 -1.85 1.35 -11.23
CA MET A 94 -2.08 1.96 -9.90
C MET A 94 -1.96 3.49 -9.96
N GLY A 95 -0.99 4.03 -10.71
CA GLY A 95 -0.90 5.47 -10.95
C GLY A 95 -2.13 6.04 -11.68
N LYS A 96 -2.66 5.33 -12.68
CA LYS A 96 -3.91 5.71 -13.35
C LYS A 96 -5.10 5.66 -12.39
N LEU A 97 -5.22 4.62 -11.57
CA LEU A 97 -6.28 4.46 -10.58
C LEU A 97 -6.28 5.62 -9.58
N VAL A 98 -5.10 6.00 -9.08
CA VAL A 98 -4.92 7.16 -8.19
C VAL A 98 -5.37 8.47 -8.86
N ASN A 99 -5.05 8.67 -10.14
CA ASN A 99 -5.31 9.93 -10.84
C ASN A 99 -6.74 10.04 -11.42
N HIS A 100 -7.29 8.95 -11.93
CA HIS A 100 -8.57 8.92 -12.66
C HIS A 100 -9.70 8.30 -11.83
N GLY A 101 -9.37 7.66 -10.71
CA GLY A 101 -10.33 7.13 -9.75
C GLY A 101 -11.01 5.82 -10.15
N SER A 102 -10.73 5.26 -11.33
CA SER A 102 -11.19 3.93 -11.74
C SER A 102 -10.26 3.28 -12.76
N VAL A 103 -10.31 1.95 -12.85
CA VAL A 103 -9.67 1.14 -13.90
C VAL A 103 -10.63 0.05 -14.39
N THR A 104 -10.41 -0.44 -15.61
CA THR A 104 -11.13 -1.59 -16.15
C THR A 104 -10.33 -2.88 -15.96
N LEU A 105 -11.05 -3.99 -15.78
CA LEU A 105 -10.50 -5.32 -15.57
C LEU A 105 -11.17 -6.32 -16.51
N HIS A 106 -10.37 -7.14 -17.16
CA HIS A 106 -10.82 -8.30 -17.93
C HIS A 106 -10.34 -9.58 -17.23
N SER A 107 -11.22 -10.59 -17.15
CA SER A 107 -10.88 -11.90 -16.58
C SER A 107 -11.64 -13.01 -17.31
N ASP A 108 -10.91 -14.03 -17.75
CA ASP A 108 -11.49 -15.26 -18.32
C ASP A 108 -12.11 -16.17 -17.22
N TYR A 109 -11.88 -15.84 -15.95
CA TYR A 109 -12.32 -16.61 -14.79
C TYR A 109 -13.27 -15.79 -13.91
N PRO A 110 -14.21 -16.44 -13.20
CA PRO A 110 -15.06 -15.76 -12.25
C PRO A 110 -14.22 -15.15 -11.12
N LEU A 111 -14.45 -13.88 -10.83
CA LEU A 111 -13.81 -13.13 -9.75
C LEU A 111 -14.82 -12.90 -8.62
N PRO A 112 -14.34 -12.70 -7.37
CA PRO A 112 -15.20 -12.24 -6.29
C PRO A 112 -15.69 -10.81 -6.55
N GLU A 113 -16.50 -10.29 -5.62
CA GLU A 113 -17.01 -8.93 -5.70
C GLU A 113 -15.87 -7.92 -5.88
N LEU A 114 -16.02 -7.06 -6.89
CA LEU A 114 -15.02 -6.08 -7.24
C LEU A 114 -15.15 -4.83 -6.37
N PRO A 115 -14.03 -4.20 -6.03
CA PRO A 115 -14.04 -2.86 -5.46
C PRO A 115 -14.73 -1.85 -6.40
N ASP A 116 -15.34 -0.81 -5.83
CA ASP A 116 -16.12 0.20 -6.55
C ASP A 116 -15.32 0.95 -7.64
N ASP A 117 -14.00 0.97 -7.53
CA ASP A 117 -13.08 1.63 -8.46
C ASP A 117 -12.52 0.67 -9.54
N ILE A 118 -13.04 -0.56 -9.63
CA ILE A 118 -12.70 -1.55 -10.66
C ILE A 118 -13.96 -1.98 -11.40
N THR A 119 -13.99 -1.78 -12.72
CA THR A 119 -15.14 -2.16 -13.56
C THR A 119 -14.78 -3.35 -14.46
N MET A 120 -15.62 -4.39 -14.48
CA MET A 120 -15.47 -5.49 -15.45
C MET A 120 -15.67 -5.01 -16.88
N GLN A 121 -14.83 -5.49 -17.78
CA GLN A 121 -14.95 -5.27 -19.21
C GLN A 121 -14.70 -6.59 -19.95
N ASP A 122 -15.67 -7.00 -20.77
CA ASP A 122 -15.64 -8.27 -21.50
C ASP A 122 -14.69 -8.26 -22.71
N ASP A 123 -14.27 -7.08 -23.17
CA ASP A 123 -13.39 -6.91 -24.34
C ASP A 123 -12.09 -6.19 -23.91
N PRO A 124 -10.93 -6.87 -23.89
CA PRO A 124 -9.66 -6.30 -23.43
C PRO A 124 -9.08 -5.25 -24.38
N GLU A 125 -9.65 -5.05 -25.58
CA GLU A 125 -9.15 -4.10 -26.60
C GLU A 125 -9.97 -2.80 -26.73
N LYS A 126 -11.03 -2.61 -25.93
CA LYS A 126 -11.86 -1.38 -25.91
C LYS A 126 -11.56 -0.47 -24.72
#